data_AF-A0A8X7MS59-F1
#
_entry.id   AF-A0A8X7MS59-F1
#
_cell.length_a   1.000
_cell.length_b   1.000
_cell.length_c   1.000
_cell.angle_alpha   90.00
_cell.angle_beta   90.00
_cell.angle_gamma   90.00
#
_symmetry.space_group_name_H-M   'P 1'
#
loop_
_entity.id
_entity.type
_entity.pdbx_description
1 polymer ?
#
loop_
_entity_poly.entity_id
_entity_poly.type
_entity_poly.pdbx_seq_one_letter_code
_entity_poly.pdbx_strand_id
1 'polypeptide(L)'
;MRVSLVAVGGSSSSSCGYCSAPGERASQKTSKSFYLFTYALDPEAYQALIDAGWRRSGEVLYKPDNSRTCCPQHPIRLPIERFNISRSQRRALKSLFWEVHAPEDGTRPMKKRGDDNDPFDLESFWLNTEWTSQDEHRKAGGTTDNTEGNSWYRFPKRRRLEITLHPASHTEEKFQLYKRYQTTVHKDEEAKITHDSWKRFLVRNSFHTQSDVDDAGPVDVDSNDPIPYGGYHQEWR
;
A
#
# COMPACT_ATOMS: atom_id res chain seq x y z
N MET A 1 -20.89 -17.78 -9.87
CA MET A 1 -21.24 -17.19 -8.56
C MET A 1 -20.49 -17.98 -7.51
N ARG A 2 -19.55 -17.37 -6.80
CA ARG A 2 -18.84 -18.02 -5.69
C ARG A 2 -19.63 -17.79 -4.41
N VAL A 3 -19.56 -18.73 -3.47
CA VAL A 3 -20.33 -18.65 -2.21
C VAL A 3 -19.46 -17.99 -1.15
N SER A 4 -19.94 -16.91 -0.54
CA SER A 4 -19.29 -16.35 0.67
C SER A 4 -19.71 -17.17 1.90
N LEU A 5 -18.75 -17.61 2.71
CA LEU A 5 -18.97 -18.26 4.00
C LEU A 5 -18.52 -17.35 5.14
N VAL A 6 -19.49 -16.93 5.95
CA VAL A 6 -19.27 -16.03 7.09
C VAL A 6 -19.91 -16.58 8.35
N ALA A 7 -19.28 -16.35 9.50
CA ALA A 7 -19.89 -16.55 10.81
C ALA A 7 -20.24 -15.21 11.46
N VAL A 8 -21.39 -15.16 12.11
CA VAL A 8 -21.83 -13.96 12.84
C VAL A 8 -21.05 -13.86 14.15
N GLY A 9 -20.24 -12.80 14.30
CA GLY A 9 -19.51 -12.51 15.52
C GLY A 9 -20.31 -11.70 16.55
N GLY A 10 -21.34 -10.98 16.10
CA GLY A 10 -22.24 -10.21 16.96
C GLY A 10 -21.73 -8.80 17.29
N SER A 11 -22.43 -8.13 18.23
CA SER A 11 -22.07 -6.77 18.66
C SER A 11 -20.93 -6.79 19.68
N SER A 12 -19.97 -5.88 19.53
CA SER A 12 -18.89 -5.68 20.49
C SER A 12 -18.66 -4.19 20.75
N SER A 13 -18.04 -3.89 21.88
CA SER A 13 -17.67 -2.53 22.29
C SER A 13 -16.18 -2.44 22.63
N SER A 14 -15.52 -1.39 22.18
CA SER A 14 -14.10 -1.11 22.40
C SER A 14 -13.87 0.35 22.80
N SER A 15 -12.67 0.66 23.28
CA SER A 15 -12.26 2.03 23.58
C SER A 15 -12.23 2.87 22.31
N CYS A 16 -12.73 4.11 22.38
CA CYS A 16 -12.59 5.06 21.28
C CYS A 16 -11.15 5.61 21.22
N GLY A 17 -10.57 5.69 20.02
CA GLY A 17 -9.24 6.28 19.80
C GLY A 17 -9.21 7.81 19.70
N TYR A 18 -10.37 8.47 19.74
CA TYR A 18 -10.50 9.93 19.58
C TYR A 18 -10.99 10.65 20.85
N CYS A 19 -11.51 9.90 21.83
CA CYS A 19 -12.02 10.47 23.10
C CYS A 19 -10.95 10.59 24.19
N SER A 20 -9.67 10.51 23.82
CA SER A 20 -8.51 10.60 24.71
C SER A 20 -7.43 11.43 24.05
N ALA A 21 -6.45 11.88 24.84
CA ALA A 21 -5.28 12.55 24.30
C ALA A 21 -4.54 11.64 23.30
N PRO A 22 -3.84 12.21 22.30
CA PRO A 22 -3.06 11.43 21.35
C PRO A 22 -2.09 10.48 22.06
N GLY A 23 -2.15 9.19 21.71
CA GLY A 23 -1.33 8.14 22.32
C GLY A 23 -1.97 7.43 23.52
N GLU A 24 -3.10 7.91 24.03
CA GLU A 24 -3.84 7.29 25.12
C GLU A 24 -5.10 6.58 24.63
N ARG A 25 -5.53 5.52 25.31
CA ARG A 25 -6.82 4.87 25.05
C ARG A 25 -7.89 5.42 25.98
N ALA A 26 -9.08 5.68 25.45
CA ALA A 26 -10.24 6.01 26.28
C ALA A 26 -10.55 4.87 27.26
N SER A 27 -10.80 5.21 28.52
CA SER A 27 -11.16 4.24 29.57
C SER A 27 -12.52 3.59 29.32
N GLN A 28 -13.45 4.34 28.73
CA GLN A 28 -14.79 3.89 28.44
C GLN A 28 -14.87 3.21 27.07
N LYS A 29 -15.64 2.11 27.00
CA LYS A 29 -15.89 1.36 25.75
C LYS A 29 -17.02 1.98 24.95
N THR A 30 -16.74 3.12 24.35
CA THR A 30 -17.72 3.95 23.63
C THR A 30 -17.74 3.72 22.13
N SER A 31 -16.84 2.91 21.57
CA SER A 31 -16.86 2.49 20.16
C SER A 31 -17.62 1.18 20.03
N LYS A 32 -18.70 1.15 19.24
CA LYS A 32 -19.57 -0.03 19.08
C LYS A 32 -19.60 -0.47 17.63
N SER A 33 -19.44 -1.76 17.40
CA SER A 33 -19.44 -2.36 16.06
C SER A 33 -20.10 -3.73 16.07
N PHE A 34 -20.66 -4.13 14.92
CA PHE A 34 -21.13 -5.49 14.68
C PHE A 34 -20.12 -6.23 13.80
N TYR A 35 -19.79 -7.48 14.15
CA TYR A 35 -18.70 -8.24 13.54
C TYR A 35 -19.20 -9.47 12.77
N LEU A 36 -18.48 -9.79 11.70
CA LEU A 36 -18.54 -11.05 10.96
C LEU A 36 -17.12 -11.61 10.84
N PHE A 37 -16.98 -12.92 10.95
CA PHE A 37 -15.76 -13.65 10.61
C PHE A 37 -15.91 -14.22 9.20
N THR A 38 -14.93 -13.99 8.33
CA THR A 38 -14.97 -14.41 6.93
C THR A 38 -14.02 -15.57 6.71
N TYR A 39 -14.53 -16.70 6.23
CA TYR A 39 -13.72 -17.85 5.81
C TYR A 39 -13.52 -17.86 4.29
N ALA A 40 -14.31 -17.07 3.59
CA ALA A 40 -14.67 -17.27 2.19
C ALA A 40 -15.47 -16.04 1.75
N LEU A 41 -14.93 -15.24 0.84
CA LEU A 41 -15.52 -13.98 0.44
C LEU A 41 -15.42 -13.80 -1.07
N ASP A 42 -16.59 -13.68 -1.67
CA ASP A 42 -16.78 -13.30 -3.07
C ASP A 42 -16.50 -11.79 -3.25
N PRO A 43 -15.71 -11.36 -4.25
CA PRO A 43 -15.33 -9.96 -4.44
C PRO A 43 -16.53 -9.01 -4.60
N GLU A 44 -17.58 -9.44 -5.29
CA GLU A 44 -18.79 -8.66 -5.50
C GLU A 44 -19.59 -8.53 -4.19
N ALA A 45 -19.68 -9.61 -3.41
CA ALA A 45 -20.24 -9.55 -2.06
C ALA A 45 -19.44 -8.62 -1.14
N TYR A 46 -18.10 -8.66 -1.22
CA TYR A 46 -17.23 -7.74 -0.48
C TYR A 46 -17.50 -6.28 -0.87
N GLN A 47 -17.58 -5.98 -2.17
CA GLN A 47 -17.88 -4.64 -2.67
C GLN A 47 -19.22 -4.12 -2.13
N ALA A 48 -20.27 -4.95 -2.17
CA ALA A 48 -21.58 -4.60 -1.64
C ALA A 48 -21.54 -4.29 -0.12
N LEU A 49 -20.74 -5.03 0.65
CA LEU A 49 -20.56 -4.78 2.08
C LEU A 49 -19.82 -3.45 2.32
N ILE A 50 -18.73 -3.19 1.61
CA ILE A 50 -17.98 -1.93 1.74
C ILE A 50 -18.83 -0.72 1.33
N ASP A 51 -19.66 -0.84 0.30
CA ASP A 51 -20.63 0.19 -0.10
C ASP A 51 -21.73 0.41 0.96
N ALA A 52 -22.10 -0.64 1.70
CA ALA A 52 -23.00 -0.55 2.86
C ALA A 52 -22.31 -0.08 4.17
N GLY A 53 -21.05 0.36 4.09
CA GLY A 53 -20.30 0.91 5.23
C GLY A 53 -19.62 -0.11 6.14
N TRP A 54 -19.51 -1.37 5.71
CA TRP A 54 -18.66 -2.35 6.38
C TRP A 54 -17.18 -2.03 6.14
N ARG A 55 -16.33 -2.57 7.01
CA ARG A 55 -14.87 -2.43 7.00
C ARG A 55 -14.23 -3.80 7.21
N ARG A 56 -12.97 -3.98 6.78
CA ARG A 56 -12.24 -5.26 6.88
C ARG A 56 -10.91 -5.11 7.60
N SER A 57 -10.53 -6.13 8.36
CA SER A 57 -9.19 -6.33 8.90
C SER A 57 -8.87 -7.83 8.87
N GLY A 58 -8.01 -8.24 7.92
CA GLY A 58 -7.75 -9.66 7.65
C GLY A 58 -9.04 -10.42 7.30
N GLU A 59 -9.37 -11.41 8.14
CA GLU A 59 -10.54 -12.29 8.04
C GLU A 59 -11.74 -11.79 8.85
N VAL A 60 -11.73 -10.53 9.26
CA VAL A 60 -12.79 -9.93 10.07
C VAL A 60 -13.43 -8.78 9.30
N LEU A 61 -14.75 -8.82 9.14
CA LEU A 61 -15.55 -7.69 8.70
C LEU A 61 -16.28 -7.07 9.89
N TYR A 62 -16.42 -5.76 9.90
CA TYR A 62 -17.15 -5.06 10.95
C TYR A 62 -17.88 -3.84 10.43
N LYS A 63 -19.06 -3.58 11.00
CA LYS A 63 -19.87 -2.40 10.72
C LYS A 63 -19.92 -1.53 11.98
N PRO A 64 -19.33 -0.32 11.97
CA PRO A 64 -19.49 0.62 13.06
C PRO A 64 -20.95 1.01 13.25
N ASP A 65 -21.39 1.03 14.51
CA ASP A 65 -22.68 1.59 14.87
C ASP A 65 -22.52 3.07 15.19
N ASN A 66 -22.64 3.89 14.16
CA ASN A 66 -22.47 5.34 14.27
C ASN A 66 -23.58 6.01 15.10
N SER A 67 -24.70 5.35 15.36
CA SER A 67 -25.78 5.90 16.20
C SER A 67 -25.47 5.79 17.70
N ARG A 68 -24.63 4.81 18.08
CA ARG A 68 -24.29 4.54 19.49
C ARG A 68 -22.81 4.74 19.83
N THR A 69 -21.97 4.95 18.81
CA THR A 69 -20.54 5.24 18.99
C THR A 69 -20.33 6.73 19.23
N CYS A 70 -19.48 7.09 20.18
CA CYS A 70 -19.19 8.49 20.52
C CYS A 70 -18.56 9.30 19.38
N CYS A 71 -17.71 8.68 18.56
CA CYS A 71 -17.05 9.30 17.41
C CYS A 71 -17.42 8.52 16.14
N PRO A 72 -18.38 9.02 15.34
CA PRO A 72 -18.84 8.35 14.13
C PRO A 72 -17.70 8.03 13.16
N GLN A 73 -17.68 6.80 12.67
CA GLN A 73 -16.64 6.29 11.79
C GLN A 73 -17.10 6.38 10.32
N HIS A 74 -16.93 7.54 9.71
CA HIS A 74 -17.24 7.73 8.29
C HIS A 74 -16.11 7.16 7.41
N PRO A 75 -16.43 6.33 6.40
CA PRO A 75 -15.43 5.91 5.42
C PRO A 75 -15.03 7.11 4.56
N ILE A 76 -13.72 7.32 4.39
CA ILE A 76 -13.19 8.32 3.46
C ILE A 76 -12.82 7.57 2.19
N ARG A 77 -13.37 8.00 1.05
CA ARG A 77 -12.99 7.50 -0.28
C ARG A 77 -12.32 8.63 -1.05
N LEU A 78 -11.23 8.31 -1.74
CA LEU A 78 -10.53 9.24 -2.62
C LEU A 78 -10.91 8.89 -4.08
N PRO A 79 -11.65 9.74 -4.80
CA PRO A 79 -11.91 9.54 -6.23
C PRO A 79 -10.60 9.67 -7.00
N ILE A 80 -10.10 8.57 -7.55
CA ILE A 80 -8.78 8.52 -8.20
C ILE A 80 -8.77 9.42 -9.44
N GLU A 81 -9.88 9.51 -10.16
CA GLU A 81 -10.02 10.34 -11.38
C GLU A 81 -9.91 11.84 -11.08
N ARG A 82 -10.07 12.24 -9.81
CA ARG A 82 -9.94 13.62 -9.35
C ARG A 82 -8.64 13.87 -8.60
N PHE A 83 -7.83 12.84 -8.39
CA PHE A 83 -6.59 12.96 -7.65
C PHE A 83 -5.62 13.88 -8.40
N ASN A 84 -5.12 14.89 -7.68
CA ASN A 84 -4.10 15.79 -8.16
C ASN A 84 -2.99 15.88 -7.13
N ILE A 85 -1.76 15.59 -7.55
CA ILE A 85 -0.64 15.56 -6.63
C ILE A 85 -0.32 16.96 -6.08
N SER A 86 -0.31 17.07 -4.76
CA SER A 86 -0.07 18.32 -4.04
C SER A 86 1.40 18.75 -4.09
N ARG A 87 1.69 20.01 -3.75
CA ARG A 87 3.07 20.52 -3.69
C ARG A 87 3.95 19.74 -2.70
N SER A 88 3.40 19.31 -1.55
CA SER A 88 4.15 18.53 -0.57
C SER A 88 4.43 17.11 -1.06
N GLN A 89 3.48 16.47 -1.72
CA GLN A 89 3.66 15.15 -2.33
C GLN A 89 4.69 15.19 -3.47
N ARG A 90 4.64 16.21 -4.34
CA ARG A 90 5.67 16.43 -5.37
C ARG A 90 7.07 16.58 -4.76
N ARG A 91 7.20 17.27 -3.62
CA ARG A 91 8.49 17.40 -2.92
C ARG A 91 8.99 16.05 -2.39
N ALA A 92 8.10 15.23 -1.83
CA ALA A 92 8.45 13.88 -1.36
C ALA A 92 8.94 12.99 -2.53
N LEU A 93 8.22 12.96 -3.65
CA LEU A 93 8.62 12.21 -4.85
C LEU A 93 9.96 12.68 -5.42
N LYS A 94 10.20 14.00 -5.43
CA LYS A 94 11.50 14.55 -5.84
C LYS A 94 12.64 14.06 -4.95
N SER A 95 12.40 13.84 -3.65
CA SER A 95 13.43 13.28 -2.77
C SER A 95 13.82 11.86 -3.18
N LEU A 96 12.83 11.02 -3.49
CA LEU A 96 13.07 9.66 -3.97
C LEU A 96 13.78 9.66 -5.33
N PHE A 97 13.31 10.50 -6.25
CA PHE A 97 13.96 10.71 -7.54
C PHE A 97 15.45 11.06 -7.38
N TRP A 98 15.77 12.00 -6.48
CA TRP A 98 17.16 12.33 -6.22
C TRP A 98 17.95 11.16 -5.66
N GLU A 99 17.38 10.34 -4.78
CA GLU A 99 18.06 9.15 -4.27
C GLU A 99 18.42 8.15 -5.38
N VAL A 100 17.54 8.00 -6.37
CA VAL A 100 17.73 7.11 -7.53
C VAL A 100 18.77 7.65 -8.53
N HIS A 101 18.79 8.98 -8.75
CA HIS A 101 19.58 9.62 -9.80
C HIS A 101 20.86 10.32 -9.32
N ALA A 102 21.06 10.49 -8.01
CA ALA A 102 22.21 11.20 -7.46
C ALA A 102 23.53 10.48 -7.85
N PRO A 103 24.55 11.21 -8.30
CA PRO A 103 25.90 10.68 -8.44
C PRO A 103 26.50 10.37 -7.06
N GLU A 104 27.51 9.49 -7.03
CA GLU A 104 28.20 9.07 -5.81
C GLU A 104 28.90 10.23 -5.07
N ASP A 105 29.25 11.29 -5.79
CA ASP A 105 29.86 12.51 -5.24
C ASP A 105 28.87 13.40 -4.46
N GLY A 106 27.59 13.01 -4.40
CA GLY A 106 26.54 13.73 -3.69
C GLY A 106 26.09 15.03 -4.35
N THR A 107 26.59 15.35 -5.55
CA THR A 107 26.19 16.55 -6.27
C THR A 107 24.76 16.40 -6.80
N ARG A 108 23.89 17.39 -6.55
CA ARG A 108 22.54 17.36 -7.09
C ARG A 108 22.60 17.70 -8.58
N PRO A 109 22.09 16.85 -9.47
CA PRO A 109 21.99 17.21 -10.88
C PRO A 109 21.17 18.49 -11.04
N MET A 110 21.71 19.48 -11.76
CA MET A 110 21.02 20.76 -11.95
C MET A 110 19.71 20.54 -12.71
N LYS A 111 18.55 20.85 -12.08
CA LYS A 111 17.27 20.98 -12.79
C LYS A 111 17.51 21.94 -13.96
N LYS A 112 17.40 21.46 -15.21
CA LYS A 112 17.32 22.39 -16.35
C LYS A 112 16.10 23.25 -16.09
N ARG A 113 16.24 24.57 -16.22
CA ARG A 113 15.15 25.53 -15.98
C ARG A 113 13.94 25.09 -16.82
N GLY A 114 12.88 24.64 -16.15
CA GLY A 114 11.56 24.36 -16.75
C GLY A 114 10.57 25.36 -16.19
N ASP A 115 9.46 25.59 -16.91
CA ASP A 115 8.40 26.46 -16.42
C ASP A 115 7.76 25.82 -15.17
N ASP A 116 7.73 26.53 -14.05
CA ASP A 116 7.08 26.04 -12.83
C ASP A 116 5.54 26.01 -12.99
N ASN A 117 5.00 26.57 -14.09
CA ASN A 117 3.60 26.49 -14.48
C ASN A 117 3.25 25.23 -15.29
N ASP A 118 4.21 24.44 -15.75
CA ASP A 118 3.91 23.21 -16.48
C ASP A 118 3.17 22.21 -15.56
N PRO A 119 2.13 21.52 -16.07
CA PRO A 119 1.48 20.44 -15.34
C PRO A 119 2.51 19.39 -14.93
N PHE A 120 2.45 18.95 -13.67
CA PHE A 120 3.31 17.86 -13.20
C PHE A 120 2.73 16.55 -13.71
N ASP A 121 3.38 16.00 -14.72
CA ASP A 121 3.11 14.66 -15.21
C ASP A 121 3.70 13.63 -14.22
N LEU A 122 2.81 13.06 -13.41
CA LEU A 122 3.17 12.08 -12.38
C LEU A 122 3.60 10.74 -12.99
N GLU A 123 2.91 10.29 -14.02
CA GLU A 123 3.15 8.98 -14.64
C GLU A 123 4.54 8.95 -15.28
N SER A 124 4.83 9.92 -16.14
CA SER A 124 6.14 9.99 -16.76
C SER A 124 7.26 10.24 -15.74
N PHE A 125 7.01 11.05 -14.69
CA PHE A 125 7.98 11.23 -13.61
C PHE A 125 8.30 9.91 -12.90
N TRP A 126 7.28 9.10 -12.65
CA TRP A 126 7.43 7.80 -12.01
C TRP A 126 8.14 6.78 -12.90
N LEU A 127 7.76 6.66 -14.18
CA LEU A 127 8.42 5.78 -15.15
C LEU A 127 9.92 6.10 -15.32
N ASN A 128 10.30 7.35 -15.11
CA ASN A 128 11.69 7.77 -15.10
C ASN A 128 12.43 7.49 -13.77
N THR A 129 11.69 7.24 -12.69
CA THR A 129 12.25 6.90 -11.37
C THR A 129 12.37 5.39 -11.19
N GLU A 130 11.36 4.63 -11.58
CA GLU A 130 11.30 3.17 -11.45
C GLU A 130 12.20 2.48 -12.47
N TRP A 131 12.97 1.49 -12.05
CA TRP A 131 13.84 0.70 -12.90
C TRP A 131 13.03 -0.29 -13.74
N THR A 132 13.32 -0.37 -15.04
CA THR A 132 12.68 -1.31 -15.97
C THR A 132 13.70 -2.18 -16.68
N SER A 133 13.27 -3.28 -17.28
CA SER A 133 14.14 -4.14 -18.11
C SER A 133 14.78 -3.39 -19.29
N GLN A 134 14.12 -2.35 -19.81
CA GLN A 134 14.67 -1.49 -20.87
C GLN A 134 15.89 -0.68 -20.39
N ASP A 135 15.98 -0.39 -19.10
CA ASP A 135 17.11 0.34 -18.52
C ASP A 135 18.37 -0.53 -18.39
N GLU A 136 18.25 -1.87 -18.43
CA GLU A 136 19.40 -2.77 -18.52
C GLU A 136 20.10 -2.65 -19.88
N HIS A 137 19.34 -2.42 -20.94
CA HIS A 137 19.84 -2.25 -22.31
C HIS A 137 20.30 -0.82 -22.62
N ARG A 138 19.71 0.17 -21.96
CA ARG A 138 20.23 1.54 -21.97
C ARG A 138 21.52 1.54 -21.14
N LYS A 139 22.70 1.45 -21.78
CA LYS A 139 23.98 1.79 -21.13
C LYS A 139 23.77 2.99 -20.23
N ALA A 140 24.03 2.85 -18.92
CA ALA A 140 23.71 3.80 -17.85
C ALA A 140 24.14 5.25 -18.15
N GLY A 141 23.36 5.97 -18.98
CA GLY A 141 23.75 7.27 -19.55
C GLY A 141 23.32 7.58 -21.01
N GLY A 142 22.65 6.68 -21.73
CA GLY A 142 22.24 6.96 -23.11
C GLY A 142 20.99 7.84 -23.23
N THR A 143 21.15 9.17 -23.23
CA THR A 143 20.09 10.08 -23.69
C THR A 143 19.90 9.90 -25.20
N THR A 144 18.74 9.43 -25.66
CA THR A 144 18.37 9.63 -27.06
C THR A 144 18.01 11.11 -27.21
N ASP A 145 18.73 11.84 -28.05
CA ASP A 145 18.54 13.28 -28.31
C ASP A 145 17.12 13.68 -28.78
N ASN A 146 16.23 12.72 -29.01
CA ASN A 146 14.89 12.89 -29.57
C ASN A 146 13.72 12.79 -28.56
N THR A 147 13.94 12.75 -27.24
CA THR A 147 12.80 12.84 -26.31
C THR A 147 12.32 14.29 -26.16
N GLU A 148 11.33 14.65 -26.96
CA GLU A 148 10.42 15.76 -26.68
C GLU A 148 9.77 15.52 -25.31
N GLY A 149 10.07 16.36 -24.32
CA GLY A 149 9.57 16.17 -22.96
C GLY A 149 10.32 16.97 -21.90
N ASN A 150 9.82 16.93 -20.67
CA ASN A 150 10.36 17.65 -19.52
C ASN A 150 11.85 17.32 -19.24
N SER A 151 12.59 18.23 -18.61
CA SER A 151 14.03 18.07 -18.42
C SER A 151 14.46 16.97 -17.44
N TRP A 152 13.53 16.40 -16.67
CA TRP A 152 13.81 15.40 -15.65
C TRP A 152 14.21 14.05 -16.27
N TYR A 153 13.80 13.76 -17.51
CA TYR A 153 14.09 12.50 -18.24
C TYR A 153 15.55 12.30 -18.68
N ARG A 154 16.45 13.23 -18.34
CA ARG A 154 17.84 13.24 -18.86
C ARG A 154 18.87 12.78 -17.84
N PHE A 155 18.47 12.44 -16.62
CA PHE A 155 19.38 11.95 -15.60
C PHE A 155 19.47 10.43 -15.65
N PRO A 156 20.69 9.84 -15.71
CA PRO A 156 20.83 8.39 -15.66
C PRO A 156 20.34 7.86 -14.31
N LYS A 157 19.67 6.71 -14.31
CA LYS A 157 19.35 5.96 -13.09
C LYS A 157 20.67 5.41 -12.54
N ARG A 158 21.00 5.74 -11.29
CA ARG A 158 22.24 5.30 -10.62
C ARG A 158 21.98 4.20 -9.61
N ARG A 159 20.76 4.11 -9.09
CA ARG A 159 20.29 3.02 -8.24
C ARG A 159 19.13 2.31 -8.90
N ARG A 160 19.05 1.01 -8.69
CA ARG A 160 17.89 0.20 -9.06
C ARG A 160 16.83 0.46 -7.99
N LEU A 161 15.69 0.98 -8.42
CA LEU A 161 14.46 1.01 -7.64
C LEU A 161 13.44 0.24 -8.47
N GLU A 162 13.34 -1.04 -8.23
CA GLU A 162 12.40 -1.93 -8.92
C GLU A 162 11.25 -2.24 -7.99
N ILE A 163 10.02 -2.13 -8.47
CA ILE A 163 8.84 -2.41 -7.68
C ILE A 163 8.07 -3.57 -8.30
N THR A 164 7.86 -4.62 -7.50
CA THR A 164 7.16 -5.82 -7.92
C THR A 164 5.95 -6.07 -7.04
N LEU A 165 4.89 -6.62 -7.63
CA LEU A 165 3.72 -7.05 -6.88
C LEU A 165 3.81 -8.56 -6.68
N HIS A 166 3.86 -9.04 -5.45
CA HIS A 166 3.90 -10.47 -5.13
C HIS A 166 2.60 -10.88 -4.42
N PRO A 167 2.12 -12.13 -4.61
CA PRO A 167 1.17 -12.72 -3.68
C PRO A 167 1.61 -12.52 -2.24
N ALA A 168 0.67 -12.18 -1.35
CA ALA A 168 0.98 -12.04 0.07
C ALA A 168 1.52 -13.38 0.58
N SER A 169 2.79 -13.39 0.98
CA SER A 169 3.53 -14.62 1.31
C SER A 169 4.34 -14.43 2.57
N HIS A 170 4.77 -15.54 3.19
CA HIS A 170 5.67 -15.55 4.36
C HIS A 170 7.11 -15.84 4.00
N THR A 171 8.02 -14.89 4.25
CA THR A 171 9.46 -15.15 4.27
C THR A 171 10.10 -14.63 5.55
N GLU A 172 11.29 -15.15 5.87
CA GLU A 172 12.05 -14.70 7.04
C GLU A 172 12.49 -13.24 6.88
N GLU A 173 12.94 -12.85 5.69
CA GLU A 173 13.33 -11.48 5.38
C GLU A 173 12.18 -10.48 5.62
N LYS A 174 10.98 -10.79 5.09
CA LYS A 174 9.78 -9.96 5.29
C LYS A 174 9.40 -9.88 6.76
N PHE A 175 9.53 -10.98 7.50
CA PHE A 175 9.24 -11.01 8.92
C PHE A 175 10.23 -10.15 9.73
N GLN A 176 11.52 -10.18 9.41
CA GLN A 176 12.52 -9.32 10.07
C GLN A 176 12.27 -7.83 9.78
N LEU A 177 11.87 -7.49 8.55
CA LEU A 177 11.44 -6.12 8.22
C LEU A 177 10.22 -5.70 9.05
N TYR A 178 9.19 -6.54 9.13
CA TYR A 178 8.02 -6.30 9.95
C TYR A 178 8.36 -6.16 11.44
N LYS A 179 9.21 -7.04 11.97
CA LYS A 179 9.65 -7.01 13.37
C LYS A 179 10.35 -5.69 13.68
N ARG A 180 11.28 -5.28 12.82
CA ARG A 180 11.95 -3.97 12.93
C ARG A 180 10.95 -2.82 12.88
N TYR A 181 9.96 -2.87 12.00
CA TYR A 181 8.94 -1.82 11.90
C TYR A 181 8.10 -1.72 13.18
N GLN A 182 7.57 -2.85 13.68
CA GLN A 182 6.76 -2.88 14.90
C GLN A 182 7.56 -2.39 16.13
N THR A 183 8.82 -2.77 16.28
CA THR A 183 9.63 -2.33 17.43
C THR A 183 10.06 -0.87 17.31
N THR A 184 10.43 -0.39 16.12
CA THR A 184 10.97 0.95 15.94
C THR A 184 9.88 2.02 15.85
N VAL A 185 8.78 1.74 15.15
CA VAL A 185 7.68 2.70 14.89
C VAL A 185 6.57 2.54 15.92
N HIS A 186 6.08 1.32 16.13
CA HIS A 186 4.97 1.06 17.06
C HIS A 186 5.39 0.85 18.51
N LYS A 187 6.69 0.66 18.77
CA LYS A 187 7.25 0.39 20.10
C LYS A 187 6.67 -0.87 20.74
N ASP A 188 6.27 -1.84 19.91
CA ASP A 188 5.76 -3.13 20.38
C ASP A 188 6.88 -3.94 21.03
N GLU A 189 6.53 -4.72 22.06
CA GLU A 189 7.45 -5.68 22.68
C GLU A 189 7.77 -6.82 21.71
N GLU A 190 9.06 -7.11 21.51
CA GLU A 190 9.51 -8.16 20.60
C GLU A 190 8.87 -9.53 20.86
N ALA A 191 8.65 -9.89 22.12
CA ALA A 191 8.05 -11.16 22.50
C ALA A 191 6.60 -11.34 21.98
N LYS A 192 5.91 -10.23 21.67
CA LYS A 192 4.54 -10.25 21.12
C LYS A 192 4.51 -10.29 19.59
N ILE A 193 5.67 -10.08 18.94
CA ILE A 193 5.80 -10.07 17.49
C ILE A 193 6.14 -11.49 17.04
N THR A 194 5.12 -12.26 16.70
CA THR A 194 5.26 -13.65 16.26
C THR A 194 4.95 -13.81 14.77
N HIS A 195 5.50 -14.86 14.16
CA HIS A 195 5.16 -15.22 12.77
C HIS A 195 3.65 -15.40 12.58
N ASP A 196 2.95 -16.00 13.55
CA ASP A 196 1.50 -16.19 13.45
C ASP A 196 0.74 -14.86 13.50
N SER A 197 1.14 -13.96 14.38
CA SER A 197 0.54 -12.62 14.45
C SER A 197 0.72 -11.87 13.12
N TRP A 198 1.88 -12.04 12.49
CA TRP A 198 2.22 -11.44 11.22
C TRP A 198 1.44 -12.07 10.05
N LYS A 199 1.39 -13.40 9.96
CA LYS A 199 0.60 -14.13 8.95
C LYS A 199 -0.86 -13.72 9.02
N ARG A 200 -1.44 -13.65 10.23
CA ARG A 200 -2.82 -13.21 10.42
C ARG A 200 -3.06 -11.77 9.96
N PHE A 201 -2.06 -10.90 10.08
CA PHE A 201 -2.20 -9.47 9.77
C PHE A 201 -1.92 -9.13 8.29
N LEU A 202 -0.88 -9.72 7.69
CA LEU A 202 -0.39 -9.34 6.37
C LEU A 202 -0.57 -10.40 5.28
N VAL A 203 -0.86 -11.65 5.63
CA VAL A 203 -0.90 -12.76 4.66
C VAL A 203 -2.32 -13.31 4.52
N ARG A 204 -2.89 -13.80 5.62
CA ARG A 204 -4.20 -14.46 5.63
C ARG A 204 -5.30 -13.49 5.20
N ASN A 205 -6.11 -13.96 4.28
CA ASN A 205 -7.25 -13.23 3.75
C ASN A 205 -8.32 -14.23 3.29
N SER A 206 -9.54 -13.74 3.10
CA SER A 206 -10.70 -14.59 2.83
C SER A 206 -11.10 -14.65 1.35
N PHE A 207 -10.28 -14.16 0.41
CA PHE A 207 -10.65 -14.13 -1.00
C PHE A 207 -10.33 -15.46 -1.69
N HIS A 208 -11.35 -16.09 -2.29
CA HIS A 208 -11.27 -17.43 -2.90
C HIS A 208 -10.42 -17.55 -4.17
N THR A 209 -10.01 -16.43 -4.73
CA THR A 209 -9.39 -16.33 -6.06
C THR A 209 -7.89 -16.59 -6.03
N GLN A 210 -7.27 -16.52 -4.86
CA GLN A 210 -5.86 -16.85 -4.69
C GLN A 210 -5.79 -18.26 -4.10
N SER A 211 -5.26 -19.23 -4.85
CA SER A 211 -4.73 -20.43 -4.23
C SER A 211 -3.62 -20.01 -3.25
N ASP A 212 -3.53 -20.65 -2.09
CA ASP A 212 -2.44 -20.48 -1.11
C ASP A 212 -1.12 -20.96 -1.73
N VAL A 213 -0.63 -20.28 -2.77
CA VAL A 213 0.67 -20.56 -3.37
C VAL A 213 1.65 -19.68 -2.64
N ASP A 214 2.32 -20.27 -1.67
CA ASP A 214 3.47 -19.65 -1.02
C ASP A 214 4.46 -19.21 -2.11
N ASP A 215 4.61 -17.89 -2.25
CA ASP A 215 5.63 -17.21 -3.05
C ASP A 215 5.75 -17.66 -4.52
N ALA A 216 4.65 -17.56 -5.27
CA ALA A 216 4.61 -17.86 -6.72
C ALA A 216 5.44 -16.89 -7.61
N GLY A 217 6.32 -16.08 -7.01
CA GLY A 217 7.05 -15.02 -7.70
C GLY A 217 6.22 -13.76 -7.94
N PRO A 218 6.78 -12.77 -8.65
CA PRO A 218 6.08 -11.54 -8.98
C PRO A 218 4.92 -11.81 -9.93
N VAL A 219 3.83 -11.08 -9.73
CA VAL A 219 2.72 -10.98 -10.68
C VAL A 219 3.20 -10.23 -11.90
N ASP A 220 2.97 -10.82 -13.08
CA ASP A 220 3.14 -10.12 -14.35
C ASP A 220 2.00 -9.11 -14.54
N VAL A 221 2.28 -7.85 -14.21
CA VAL A 221 1.32 -6.74 -14.31
C VAL A 221 1.10 -6.26 -15.75
N ASP A 222 1.99 -6.66 -16.68
CA ASP A 222 1.90 -6.32 -18.10
C ASP A 222 1.13 -7.40 -18.89
N SER A 223 0.80 -8.53 -18.27
CA SER A 223 -0.05 -9.55 -18.85
C SER A 223 -1.46 -9.04 -19.13
N ASN A 224 -2.09 -9.55 -20.20
CA ASN A 224 -3.50 -9.31 -20.47
C ASN A 224 -4.44 -10.12 -19.55
N ASP A 225 -3.89 -11.06 -18.78
CA ASP A 225 -4.67 -11.86 -17.84
C ASP A 225 -5.04 -11.03 -16.60
N PRO A 226 -6.29 -11.11 -16.11
CA PRO A 226 -6.69 -10.36 -14.93
C PRO A 226 -5.96 -10.87 -13.69
N ILE A 227 -5.42 -9.93 -12.90
CA ILE A 227 -4.85 -10.25 -11.58
C ILE A 227 -5.97 -10.77 -10.67
N PRO A 228 -5.86 -11.98 -10.10
CA PRO A 228 -6.88 -12.51 -9.21
C PRO A 228 -7.13 -11.62 -7.99
N TYR A 229 -8.33 -11.63 -7.42
CA TYR A 229 -8.54 -10.96 -6.13
C TYR A 229 -7.74 -11.71 -5.03
N GLY A 230 -7.15 -10.97 -4.09
CA GLY A 230 -6.30 -11.60 -3.09
C GLY A 230 -5.54 -10.61 -2.22
N GLY A 231 -4.65 -11.17 -1.40
CA GLY A 231 -3.63 -10.41 -0.70
C GLY A 231 -2.38 -10.30 -1.57
N TYR A 232 -1.83 -9.09 -1.65
CA TYR A 232 -0.59 -8.83 -2.37
C TYR A 232 0.33 -7.96 -1.52
N HIS A 233 1.64 -8.19 -1.64
CA HIS A 233 2.68 -7.33 -1.11
C HIS A 233 3.35 -6.61 -2.28
N GLN A 234 3.48 -5.29 -2.15
CA GLN A 234 4.33 -4.51 -3.04
C GLN A 234 5.75 -4.52 -2.46
N GLU A 235 6.68 -5.11 -3.18
CA GLU A 235 8.09 -5.19 -2.82
C GLU A 235 8.87 -4.15 -3.60
N TRP A 236 9.89 -3.58 -2.98
CA TRP A 236 10.85 -2.70 -3.66
C TRP A 236 12.26 -3.22 -3.44
N ARG A 237 13.08 -3.22 -4.48
CA ARG A 237 14.50 -3.60 -4.45
C ARG A 237 15.39 -2.55 -5.07
#